data_AF-A0A818MBT9-F1
#
_entry.id   AF-A0A818MBT9-F1
#
_cell.length_a   1.000
_cell.length_b   1.000
_cell.length_c   1.000
_cell.angle_alpha   90.00
_cell.angle_beta   90.00
_cell.angle_gamma   90.00
#
_symmetry.space_group_name_H-M   'P 1'
#
loop_
_entity.id
_entity.type
_entity.pdbx_description
1 polymer ?
#
loop_
_entity_poly.entity_id
_entity_poly.type
_entity_poly.pdbx_seq_one_letter_code
_entity_poly.pdbx_strand_id
1 'polypeptide(L)'
;MDNFTKNQIVTWWSVNSCSSSVNVIKQFLGNKKNSTLFLIEAVSGKTISGYTEYKEEDEVILRIGSQFRVKSDPLDQSNGSHLVHLIEIDDKDDQPLASAMDNMKLSAAQPSIATTSSKLFKLFLNLITFCMIHMHKII
;
A
#
# COMPACT_ATOMS: atom_id res chain seq x y z
N MET A 1 -1.96 3.40 -15.10
CA MET A 1 -1.20 3.16 -13.87
C MET A 1 -1.60 4.24 -12.91
N ASP A 2 -2.05 3.86 -11.72
CA ASP A 2 -2.48 4.81 -10.70
C ASP A 2 -1.27 5.64 -10.27
N ASN A 3 -1.42 6.96 -10.26
CA ASN A 3 -0.35 7.87 -9.88
C ASN A 3 -0.24 7.87 -8.35
N PHE A 4 0.79 7.23 -7.80
CA PHE A 4 1.06 7.26 -6.37
C PHE A 4 1.73 8.58 -6.02
N THR A 5 1.11 9.35 -5.14
CA THR A 5 1.65 10.64 -4.69
C THR A 5 1.90 10.62 -3.20
N LYS A 6 2.92 11.36 -2.74
CA LYS A 6 3.22 11.45 -1.31
C LYS A 6 1.97 11.76 -0.48
N ASN A 7 1.85 11.07 0.66
CA ASN A 7 0.73 11.14 1.61
C ASN A 7 -0.62 10.61 1.08
N GLN A 8 -0.70 10.11 -0.15
CA GLN A 8 -1.89 9.43 -0.62
C GLN A 8 -2.18 8.20 0.24
N ILE A 9 -3.45 8.04 0.60
CA ILE A 9 -3.95 6.85 1.29
C ILE A 9 -4.46 5.85 0.27
N VAL A 10 -4.04 4.60 0.43
CA VAL A 10 -4.39 3.48 -0.44
C VAL A 10 -4.95 2.36 0.44
N THR A 11 -6.16 1.92 0.13
CA THR A 11 -6.74 0.72 0.77
C THR A 11 -6.37 -0.52 -0.03
N TRP A 12 -5.79 -1.51 0.64
CA TRP A 12 -5.35 -2.75 0.02
C TRP A 12 -6.44 -3.81 0.10
N TRP A 13 -7.28 -3.89 -0.93
CA TRP A 13 -8.42 -4.80 -0.95
C TRP A 13 -8.07 -6.24 -1.32
N SER A 14 -6.93 -6.47 -1.96
CA SER A 14 -6.56 -7.78 -2.49
C SER A 14 -5.71 -8.57 -1.50
N VAL A 15 -5.93 -9.89 -1.46
CA VAL A 15 -4.92 -10.81 -0.92
C VAL A 15 -3.83 -10.94 -1.97
N ASN A 16 -2.66 -10.40 -1.67
CA ASN A 16 -1.48 -10.54 -2.52
C ASN A 16 -0.39 -11.26 -1.72
N SER A 17 0.28 -12.19 -2.39
CA SER A 17 1.50 -12.79 -1.86
C SER A 17 2.61 -11.74 -1.88
N CYS A 18 3.26 -11.55 -0.74
CA CYS A 18 4.40 -10.64 -0.57
C CYS A 18 5.57 -11.44 0.00
N SER A 19 6.79 -10.94 -0.19
CA SER A 19 7.99 -11.60 0.33
C SER A 19 8.85 -10.62 1.11
N SER A 20 9.51 -11.08 2.16
CA SER A 20 10.61 -10.36 2.81
C SER A 20 11.99 -10.83 2.31
N SER A 21 12.04 -11.87 1.46
CA SER A 21 13.26 -12.40 0.87
C SER A 21 13.69 -11.60 -0.36
N VAL A 22 14.80 -10.88 -0.23
CA VAL A 22 15.40 -10.11 -1.33
C VAL A 22 15.73 -10.99 -2.55
N ASN A 23 16.08 -12.27 -2.33
CA ASN A 23 16.40 -13.18 -3.43
C ASN A 23 15.15 -13.50 -4.27
N VAL A 24 14.04 -13.81 -3.61
CA VAL A 24 12.76 -14.07 -4.28
C VAL A 24 12.26 -12.82 -5.00
N ILE A 25 12.34 -11.66 -4.36
CA ILE A 25 11.98 -10.38 -4.99
C ILE A 25 12.82 -10.13 -6.26
N LYS A 26 14.14 -10.34 -6.20
CA LYS A 26 15.03 -10.22 -7.37
C LYS A 26 14.63 -11.16 -8.50
N GLN A 27 14.30 -12.41 -8.18
CA GLN A 27 13.85 -13.40 -9.16
C GLN A 27 12.51 -13.00 -9.81
N PHE A 28 11.55 -12.50 -9.03
CA PHE A 28 10.27 -12.05 -9.54
C PHE A 28 10.37 -10.79 -10.40
N LEU A 29 11.26 -9.85 -10.05
CA LEU A 29 11.54 -8.66 -10.86
C LEU A 29 12.25 -9.05 -12.16
N GLY A 30 13.26 -9.92 -12.08
CA GLY A 30 14.06 -10.36 -13.23
C GLY A 30 14.53 -9.17 -14.08
N ASN A 31 14.28 -9.25 -15.39
CA ASN A 31 14.54 -8.17 -16.36
C ASN A 31 13.26 -7.44 -16.80
N LYS A 32 12.19 -7.50 -16.00
CA LYS A 32 10.91 -6.86 -16.35
C LYS A 32 11.09 -5.34 -16.41
N LYS A 33 10.50 -4.75 -17.44
CA LYS A 33 10.37 -3.29 -17.62
C LYS A 33 8.97 -2.87 -17.24
N ASN A 34 8.77 -1.58 -16.94
CA ASN A 34 7.46 -1.03 -16.59
C ASN A 34 6.79 -1.75 -15.40
N SER A 35 7.59 -2.19 -14.42
CA SER A 35 7.13 -2.90 -13.23
C SER A 35 7.02 -1.97 -12.02
N THR A 36 6.14 -2.29 -11.08
CA THR A 36 6.04 -1.55 -9.81
C THR A 36 6.49 -2.45 -8.68
N LEU A 37 7.50 -2.02 -7.93
CA LEU A 37 7.90 -2.63 -6.67
C LEU A 37 7.33 -1.82 -5.52
N PHE A 38 6.51 -2.45 -4.70
CA PHE A 38 6.04 -1.83 -3.46
C PHE A 38 6.99 -2.21 -2.34
N LEU A 39 7.56 -1.21 -1.67
CA LEU A 39 8.24 -1.38 -0.39
C LEU A 39 7.24 -1.04 0.71
N ILE A 40 6.86 -2.02 1.52
CA ILE A 40 5.77 -1.90 2.48
C ILE A 40 6.31 -2.08 3.89
N GLU A 41 6.11 -1.09 4.75
CA GLU A 41 6.27 -1.22 6.19
C GLU A 41 4.91 -1.65 6.78
N ALA A 42 4.73 -2.95 7.03
CA ALA A 42 3.49 -3.49 7.58
C ALA A 42 3.61 -3.71 9.09
N VAL A 43 2.51 -3.49 9.82
CA VAL A 43 2.35 -3.85 11.23
C VAL A 43 1.50 -5.10 11.41
N SER A 44 0.57 -5.36 10.48
CA SER A 44 -0.41 -6.45 10.58
C SER A 44 -0.08 -7.69 9.74
N GLY A 45 1.01 -7.64 8.95
CA GLY A 45 1.43 -8.73 8.07
C GLY A 45 1.64 -10.05 8.79
N LYS A 46 1.26 -11.16 8.15
CA LYS A 46 1.42 -12.52 8.69
C LYS A 46 2.35 -13.35 7.82
N THR A 47 3.45 -13.80 8.41
CA THR A 47 4.31 -14.80 7.80
C THR A 47 3.61 -16.15 7.75
N ILE A 48 3.63 -16.79 6.58
CA ILE A 48 2.98 -18.09 6.36
C ILE A 48 3.96 -19.19 5.91
N SER A 49 5.26 -19.01 6.17
CA SER A 49 6.31 -19.98 5.83
C SER A 49 6.07 -21.41 6.38
N GLY A 50 5.29 -21.54 7.46
CA GLY A 50 4.87 -22.85 8.00
C GLY A 50 3.71 -23.53 7.28
N TYR A 51 3.00 -22.80 6.41
CA TYR A 51 1.77 -23.25 5.72
C TYR A 51 1.91 -23.26 4.19
N THR A 52 2.95 -22.64 3.65
CA THR A 52 3.23 -22.58 2.21
C THR A 52 4.11 -23.76 1.76
N GLU A 53 3.94 -24.16 0.50
CA GLU A 53 4.79 -25.17 -0.15
C GLU A 53 6.24 -24.66 -0.31
N TYR A 54 6.39 -23.36 -0.57
CA TYR A 54 7.69 -22.72 -0.82
C TYR A 54 8.19 -21.95 0.40
N LYS A 55 8.72 -22.69 1.38
CA LYS A 55 9.13 -22.12 2.69
C LYS A 55 10.21 -21.04 2.60
N GLU A 56 11.03 -21.08 1.56
CA GLU A 56 12.13 -20.14 1.32
C GLU A 56 11.67 -18.80 0.73
N GLU A 57 10.38 -18.66 0.40
CA GLU A 57 9.84 -17.40 -0.11
C GLU A 57 9.66 -16.34 0.98
N ASP A 58 9.79 -16.71 2.25
CA ASP A 58 9.50 -15.84 3.40
C ASP A 58 8.18 -15.08 3.18
N GLU A 59 7.16 -15.84 2.77
CA GLU A 59 5.88 -15.30 2.32
C GLU A 59 5.16 -14.61 3.47
N VAL A 60 4.68 -13.39 3.20
CA VAL A 60 3.91 -12.56 4.11
C VAL A 60 2.61 -12.17 3.43
N ILE A 61 1.49 -12.44 4.11
CA ILE A 61 0.16 -12.03 3.66
C ILE A 61 -0.27 -10.78 4.42
N LEU A 62 -0.74 -9.78 3.66
CA LEU A 62 -1.34 -8.57 4.21
C LEU A 62 -2.82 -8.80 4.51
N ARG A 63 -3.33 -8.13 5.54
CA ARG A 63 -4.75 -8.14 5.86
C ARG A 63 -5.54 -7.39 4.77
N ILE A 64 -6.64 -7.98 4.32
CA ILE A 64 -7.58 -7.33 3.40
C ILE A 64 -8.13 -6.06 4.07
N GLY A 65 -8.15 -4.96 3.33
CA GLY A 65 -8.64 -3.68 3.81
C GLY A 65 -7.63 -2.89 4.64
N SER A 66 -6.39 -3.37 4.80
CA SER A 66 -5.32 -2.57 5.40
C SER A 66 -5.12 -1.28 4.60
N GLN A 67 -4.95 -0.17 5.32
CA GLN A 67 -4.70 1.14 4.73
C GLN A 67 -3.22 1.46 4.80
N PHE A 68 -2.71 2.03 3.72
CA PHE A 68 -1.31 2.41 3.61
C PHE A 68 -1.20 3.87 3.18
N ARG A 69 -0.22 4.57 3.74
CA ARG A 69 0.18 5.90 3.30
C ARG A 69 1.41 5.78 2.41
N VAL A 70 1.38 6.45 1.26
CA VAL A 70 2.58 6.64 0.43
C VAL A 70 3.55 7.57 1.17
N LYS A 71 4.73 7.05 1.55
CA LYS A 71 5.72 7.76 2.37
C LYS A 71 6.36 8.94 1.64
N SER A 72 6.66 8.75 0.36
CA SER A 72 7.31 9.71 -0.52
C SER A 72 6.85 9.48 -1.95
N ASP A 73 7.06 10.47 -2.82
CA ASP A 73 6.81 10.28 -4.25
C ASP A 73 7.62 9.08 -4.78
N PRO A 74 7.08 8.31 -5.75
CA PRO A 74 7.74 7.12 -6.27
C PRO A 74 9.12 7.41 -6.85
N LEU A 75 10.02 6.44 -6.72
CA LEU A 75 11.30 6.47 -7.41
C LEU A 75 11.15 5.83 -8.79
N ASP A 76 11.21 6.66 -9.82
CA ASP A 76 11.14 6.22 -11.22
C ASP A 76 12.51 5.76 -11.72
N GLN A 77 12.52 4.64 -12.45
CA GLN A 77 13.70 4.07 -13.07
C GLN A 77 13.70 4.33 -14.58
N SER A 78 14.89 4.37 -15.19
CA SER A 78 15.06 4.60 -16.64
C SER A 78 14.44 3.52 -17.54
N ASN A 79 14.17 2.34 -16.97
CA ASN A 79 13.48 1.23 -17.65
C ASN A 79 11.94 1.30 -17.54
N GLY A 80 11.40 2.40 -17.00
CA GLY A 80 9.98 2.63 -16.77
C GLY A 80 9.42 1.93 -15.52
N SER A 81 10.25 1.26 -14.73
CA SER A 81 9.82 0.68 -13.46
C SER A 81 9.76 1.74 -12.36
N HIS A 82 8.94 1.49 -11.33
CA HIS A 82 8.69 2.41 -10.23
C HIS A 82 8.86 1.70 -8.89
N LEU A 83 9.43 2.38 -7.91
CA LEU A 83 9.44 1.94 -6.51
C LEU A 83 8.53 2.83 -5.67
N VAL A 84 7.51 2.23 -5.05
CA VAL A 84 6.52 2.93 -4.23
C VAL A 84 6.71 2.52 -2.77
N HIS A 85 6.96 3.48 -1.89
CA HIS A 85 7.12 3.20 -0.46
C HIS A 85 5.81 3.45 0.29
N LEU A 86 5.26 2.39 0.87
CA LEU A 86 4.03 2.37 1.66
C LEU A 86 4.34 2.11 3.13
N ILE A 87 3.61 2.78 4.02
CA ILE A 87 3.59 2.49 5.46
C ILE A 87 2.16 2.18 5.86
N GLU A 88 1.93 1.04 6.52
CA GLU A 88 0.62 0.69 7.05
C GLU A 88 0.19 1.70 8.11
N ILE A 89 -1.06 2.16 8.00
CA ILE A 89 -1.69 3.01 9.01
C ILE A 89 -2.25 2.07 10.08
N ASP A 90 -1.70 2.14 11.29
CA ASP A 90 -2.30 1.50 12.46
C ASP A 90 -3.38 2.43 13.04
N ASP A 91 -4.50 1.86 13.50
CA ASP A 91 -5.60 2.59 14.14
C ASP A 91 -5.15 3.24 15.47
N LYS A 92 -3.93 2.94 15.94
CA LYS A 92 -3.31 3.53 17.13
C LYS A 92 -2.53 4.82 16.84
N ASP A 93 -2.18 5.07 15.58
CA ASP A 93 -1.55 6.32 15.14
C ASP A 93 -2.62 7.37 14.83
N ASP A 94 -3.49 7.61 15.83
CA ASP A 94 -4.36 8.78 15.87
C ASP A 94 -3.48 10.02 16.08
N GLN A 95 -2.90 10.55 14.99
CA GLN A 95 -2.59 11.97 14.98
C GLN A 95 -3.91 12.71 15.20
N PRO A 96 -4.07 13.46 16.31
CA PRO A 96 -5.37 13.86 16.77
C PRO A 96 -6.02 14.81 15.78
N LEU A 97 -7.30 14.53 15.48
CA LEU A 97 -8.26 15.37 14.76
C LEU A 97 -8.24 16.84 15.22
N ALA A 98 -7.76 17.09 16.44
CA ALA A 98 -7.49 18.42 17.01
C ALA A 98 -6.63 19.32 16.10
N SER A 99 -5.62 18.76 15.42
CA SER A 99 -4.74 19.51 14.53
C SER A 99 -5.41 19.93 13.21
N ALA A 100 -6.48 19.24 12.80
CA ALA A 100 -7.32 19.63 11.67
C ALA A 100 -8.39 20.67 12.08
N MET A 101 -8.82 20.65 13.34
CA MET A 101 -9.84 21.59 13.86
C MET A 101 -9.29 23.00 14.14
N ASP A 102 -7.98 23.17 14.36
CA ASP A 102 -7.36 24.49 14.54
C ASP A 102 -7.37 25.34 13.25
N ASN A 103 -7.44 24.69 12.07
CA ASN A 103 -7.44 25.39 10.78
C ASN A 103 -8.85 25.78 10.29
N MET A 104 -9.91 25.43 11.03
CA MET A 104 -11.29 25.70 10.61
C MET A 104 -11.96 26.75 11.51
N LYS A 105 -11.50 28.00 11.41
CA LYS A 105 -12.23 29.18 11.90
C LYS A 105 -12.82 29.98 10.72
N LEU A 106 -14.09 29.63 10.45
CA LEU A 106 -15.17 30.26 9.66
C LEU A 106 -14.89 31.39 8.64
N SER A 107 -15.51 31.25 7.45
CA SER A 107 -16.51 32.24 6.98
C SER A 107 -17.73 31.52 6.40
N ALA A 108 -18.93 31.93 6.81
CA ALA A 108 -20.21 31.31 6.51
C ALA A 108 -20.81 31.74 5.15
N ALA A 109 -21.41 30.79 4.41
CA ALA A 109 -22.64 30.94 3.60
C ALA A 109 -23.10 29.56 3.05
N GLN A 110 -24.40 29.26 3.20
CA GLN A 110 -25.16 28.07 2.71
C GLN A 110 -25.69 28.28 1.27
N PRO A 111 -26.49 27.36 0.64
CA PRO A 111 -26.43 25.88 0.55
C PRO A 111 -26.62 25.37 -0.91
N SER A 112 -26.35 24.08 -1.22
CA SER A 112 -27.15 23.32 -2.21
C SER A 112 -26.93 21.80 -2.11
N ILE A 113 -27.99 21.07 -2.45
CA ILE A 113 -28.23 19.63 -2.30
C ILE A 113 -27.78 18.91 -3.58
N ALA A 114 -27.12 17.74 -3.46
CA ALA A 114 -27.30 16.62 -4.38
C ALA A 114 -26.75 15.31 -3.80
N THR A 115 -27.64 14.35 -3.61
CA THR A 115 -27.40 12.98 -3.16
C THR A 115 -27.04 12.08 -4.34
N THR A 116 -26.23 11.06 -4.04
CA THR A 116 -26.24 9.69 -4.62
C THR A 116 -25.35 9.36 -5.83
N SER A 117 -24.61 8.28 -5.61
CA SER A 117 -24.54 7.08 -6.48
C SER A 117 -23.28 6.89 -7.32
N SER A 118 -22.38 6.11 -6.74
CA SER A 118 -21.73 4.93 -7.34
C SER A 118 -21.50 4.93 -8.86
N LYS A 119 -20.23 5.12 -9.24
CA LYS A 119 -19.65 4.42 -10.40
C LYS A 119 -18.43 3.67 -9.90
N LEU A 120 -18.66 2.49 -9.31
CA LEU A 120 -18.66 1.20 -10.01
C LEU A 120 -17.26 0.84 -10.53
N PHE A 121 -16.50 0.21 -9.64
CA PHE A 121 -15.78 -1.04 -9.88
C PHE A 121 -15.15 -1.18 -11.29
N LYS A 122 -13.89 -0.76 -11.40
CA LYS A 122 -12.99 -1.39 -12.38
C LYS A 122 -12.10 -2.38 -11.63
N LEU A 123 -12.65 -3.57 -11.48
CA LEU A 123 -11.91 -4.80 -11.26
C LEU A 123 -11.02 -5.02 -12.49
N PHE A 124 -9.73 -4.76 -12.37
CA PHE A 124 -8.74 -5.36 -13.24
C PHE A 124 -7.85 -6.27 -12.39
N LEU A 125 -8.33 -7.51 -12.30
CA LEU A 125 -7.49 -8.68 -12.10
C LEU A 125 -6.50 -8.72 -13.26
N ASN A 126 -5.20 -8.56 -12.95
CA ASN A 126 -4.01 -9.02 -13.69
C ASN A 126 -2.84 -8.04 -13.45
N LEU A 127 -2.29 -8.08 -12.24
CA LEU A 127 -0.89 -7.75 -12.05
C LEU A 127 -0.37 -8.65 -10.94
N ILE A 128 0.55 -9.56 -11.27
CA ILE A 128 1.41 -10.21 -10.29
C ILE A 128 2.34 -9.09 -9.79
N THR A 129 1.79 -8.24 -8.93
CA THR A 129 2.51 -7.21 -8.21
C THR A 129 3.19 -7.92 -7.05
N PHE A 130 4.50 -8.09 -7.13
CA PHE A 130 5.27 -8.59 -6.02
C PHE A 130 5.56 -7.43 -5.07
N CYS A 131 5.07 -7.53 -3.84
CA CYS A 131 5.33 -6.56 -2.78
C CYS A 131 6.53 -7.02 -1.92
N MET A 132 7.48 -6.13 -1.71
CA MET A 132 8.52 -6.28 -0.70
C MET A 132 7.99 -5.73 0.62
N ILE A 133 7.96 -6.55 1.67
CA ILE A 133 7.58 -6.09 3.01
C ILE A 133 8.83 -5.99 3.89
N HIS A 134 9.04 -4.83 4.50
CA HIS A 134 9.98 -4.65 5.61
C HIS A 134 9.20 -4.70 6.94
N MET A 135 9.44 -5.73 7.75
CA MET A 135 8.82 -5.87 9.08
C MET A 135 9.67 -5.17 10.13
N HIS A 136 9.10 -4.25 10.91
CA HIS A 136 9.73 -3.82 12.15
C HIS A 136 9.54 -4.90 13.23
N LYS A 137 10.63 -5.29 13.89
CA LYS A 137 10.65 -6.27 15.00
C LYS A 137 9.55 -5.96 16.02
N ILE A 138 8.63 -6.90 16.21
CA ILE A 138 7.80 -7.02 17.42
C ILE A 138 8.44 -8.13 18.26
N ILE A 139 9.03 -7.74 19.40
CA ILE A 139 9.35 -8.65 20.52
C ILE A 139 8.15 -8.64 21.44
#